data_AF-A0A1G1Y5M4-F1
#
_entry.id   AF-A0A1G1Y5M4-F1
#
_cell.length_a   1.000
_cell.length_b   1.000
_cell.length_c   1.000
_cell.angle_alpha   90.00
_cell.angle_beta   90.00
_cell.angle_gamma   90.00
#
_symmetry.space_group_name_H-M   'P 1'
#
loop_
_entity.id
_entity.type
_entity.pdbx_description
1 polymer ?
#
loop_
_entity_poly.entity_id
_entity_poly.type
_entity_poly.pdbx_seq_one_letter_code
_entity_poly.pdbx_strand_id
1 'polypeptide(L)'
;MATSHEQLSDFYKKQERREQAPRQPEHEQTPERVTVEQHDQPASDRLERVAPPPLPTPPASVAVLQKSQQLLEIETILEQDLADFYFKMDEDARQEFKVTGEQTAAKIEQLLGRSRVRARAIFKLIIAWLKIIPGVNKLFINQEAKIKTDKIMRLTSKPPQ
;
A
#
# COMPACT_ATOMS: atom_id res chain seq x y z
N MET A 1 -14.99 -42.48 -23.86
CA MET A 1 -13.90 -41.70 -23.21
C MET A 1 -14.54 -40.55 -22.46
N ALA A 2 -14.71 -40.67 -21.14
CA ALA A 2 -15.43 -39.67 -20.33
C ALA A 2 -14.76 -39.49 -18.96
N THR A 3 -13.43 -39.48 -18.92
CA THR A 3 -12.65 -39.57 -17.66
C THR A 3 -11.75 -38.34 -17.43
N SER A 4 -12.10 -37.17 -17.98
CA SER A 4 -11.32 -35.93 -17.78
C SER A 4 -12.09 -34.78 -17.13
N HIS A 5 -13.42 -34.88 -16.97
CA HIS A 5 -14.22 -33.83 -16.35
C HIS A 5 -14.43 -34.05 -14.83
N GLU A 6 -14.39 -35.30 -14.37
CA GLU A 6 -14.63 -35.66 -12.97
C GLU A 6 -13.42 -35.40 -12.05
N GLN A 7 -12.20 -35.48 -12.58
CA GLN A 7 -10.99 -35.22 -11.80
C GLN A 7 -10.74 -33.73 -11.49
N LEU A 8 -11.32 -32.82 -12.27
CA LEU A 8 -11.21 -31.38 -12.03
C LEU A 8 -12.19 -30.92 -10.94
N SER A 9 -13.38 -31.51 -10.84
CA SER A 9 -14.36 -31.16 -9.80
C SER A 9 -13.89 -31.53 -8.39
N ASP A 10 -13.17 -32.65 -8.23
CA ASP A 10 -12.66 -33.06 -6.92
C ASP A 10 -11.50 -32.19 -6.41
N PHE A 11 -10.74 -31.58 -7.32
CA PHE A 11 -9.68 -30.65 -6.96
C PHE A 11 -10.25 -29.33 -6.38
N TYR A 12 -11.36 -28.84 -6.95
CA TYR A 12 -12.04 -27.65 -6.43
C TYR A 12 -12.76 -27.92 -5.10
N LYS A 13 -13.37 -29.10 -4.94
CA LYS A 13 -14.06 -29.48 -3.69
C LYS A 13 -13.12 -29.69 -2.49
N LYS A 14 -11.83 -29.96 -2.75
CA LYS A 14 -10.80 -30.14 -1.70
C LYS A 14 -10.20 -28.83 -1.19
N GLN A 15 -10.32 -27.73 -1.93
CA GLN A 15 -9.83 -26.40 -1.49
C GLN A 15 -10.79 -25.73 -0.50
N GLU A 16 -12.11 -25.82 -0.70
CA GLU A 16 -13.11 -25.19 0.19
C GLU A 16 -13.17 -25.77 1.60
N ARG A 17 -12.72 -27.02 1.82
CA ARG A 17 -12.78 -27.67 3.14
C ARG A 17 -11.69 -27.20 4.12
N ARG A 18 -10.74 -26.37 3.68
CA ARG A 18 -9.65 -25.84 4.51
C ARG A 18 -9.92 -24.46 5.11
N GLU A 19 -10.99 -23.78 4.69
CA GLU A 19 -11.30 -22.41 5.15
C GLU A 19 -12.33 -22.34 6.29
N GLN A 20 -12.89 -23.47 6.74
CA GLN A 20 -13.78 -23.49 7.90
C GLN A 20 -13.06 -24.02 9.14
N ALA A 21 -12.24 -23.16 9.74
CA ALA A 21 -11.84 -23.26 11.14
C ALA A 21 -12.38 -22.04 11.89
N PRO A 22 -13.23 -22.21 12.92
CA PRO A 22 -13.90 -21.10 13.59
C PRO A 22 -12.91 -20.32 14.47
N ARG A 23 -12.74 -19.03 14.20
CA ARG A 23 -12.14 -18.09 15.16
C ARG A 23 -13.26 -17.51 16.01
N GLN A 24 -13.28 -17.88 17.28
CA GLN A 24 -14.14 -17.26 18.29
C GLN A 24 -13.70 -15.80 18.55
N PRO A 25 -14.63 -14.95 19.04
CA PRO A 25 -14.38 -13.56 19.38
C PRO A 25 -14.07 -13.39 20.88
N GLU A 26 -12.97 -12.73 21.20
CA GLU A 26 -12.64 -12.12 22.50
C GLU A 26 -11.70 -10.96 22.14
N HIS A 27 -11.92 -9.70 22.51
CA HIS A 27 -12.22 -9.26 23.85
C HIS A 27 -12.96 -7.91 23.84
N GLU A 28 -13.62 -7.74 24.96
CA GLU A 28 -14.74 -6.88 25.27
C GLU A 28 -14.27 -5.61 26.04
N GLN A 29 -14.95 -4.49 25.77
CA GLN A 29 -15.30 -3.38 26.67
C GLN A 29 -14.22 -2.48 27.33
N THR A 30 -14.28 -1.20 26.93
CA THR A 30 -14.18 0.03 27.76
C THR A 30 -15.03 -0.07 29.06
N PRO A 31 -14.76 0.67 30.17
CA PRO A 31 -14.78 2.16 30.17
C PRO A 31 -13.94 2.90 31.26
N GLU A 32 -13.90 4.22 31.10
CA GLU A 32 -13.73 5.32 32.10
C GLU A 32 -12.92 5.12 33.40
N ARG A 33 -11.91 6.00 33.62
CA ARG A 33 -11.88 6.84 34.84
C ARG A 33 -11.00 8.09 34.73
N VAL A 34 -11.69 9.23 34.84
CA VAL A 34 -11.35 10.58 35.32
C VAL A 34 -10.08 10.69 36.20
N THR A 35 -9.25 11.71 35.97
CA THR A 35 -9.02 12.85 36.92
C THR A 35 -7.72 13.60 36.62
N VAL A 36 -7.89 14.91 36.46
CA VAL A 36 -6.88 15.96 36.41
C VAL A 36 -6.30 16.16 37.81
N GLU A 37 -4.97 16.18 37.97
CA GLU A 37 -4.34 16.95 39.05
C GLU A 37 -3.05 17.63 38.57
N GLN A 38 -2.99 18.90 38.91
CA GLN A 38 -1.97 19.90 38.67
C GLN A 38 -1.36 20.25 40.04
N HIS A 39 -0.15 20.83 40.05
CA HIS A 39 0.61 21.31 41.24
C HIS A 39 1.24 20.16 42.07
N ASP A 40 2.46 20.26 42.62
CA ASP A 40 3.20 21.42 43.12
C ASP A 40 4.70 21.07 43.17
N GLN A 41 5.58 22.06 42.93
CA GLN A 41 7.00 21.94 43.27
C GLN A 41 7.17 22.14 44.78
N PRO A 42 8.24 21.63 45.40
CA PRO A 42 9.15 22.61 45.95
C PRO A 42 10.64 22.31 45.72
N ALA A 43 11.36 23.41 45.65
CA ALA A 43 12.80 23.50 45.50
C ALA A 43 13.59 22.77 46.59
N SER A 44 14.73 22.19 46.20
CA SER A 44 15.90 22.13 47.07
C SER A 44 17.17 22.23 46.22
N ASP A 45 17.72 23.43 46.27
CA ASP A 45 19.13 23.80 46.26
C ASP A 45 20.15 22.65 46.15
N ARG A 46 20.91 22.61 45.05
CA ARG A 46 22.32 22.23 45.08
C ARG A 46 23.08 22.81 43.88
N LEU A 47 23.94 23.77 44.21
CA LEU A 47 24.94 24.39 43.35
C LEU A 47 25.87 23.37 42.66
N GLU A 48 26.45 23.85 41.55
CA GLU A 48 27.63 23.35 40.85
C GLU A 48 27.46 22.36 39.69
N ARG A 49 27.14 22.91 38.50
CA ARG A 49 27.88 22.58 37.27
C ARG A 49 27.75 23.72 36.27
N VAL A 50 28.87 24.39 36.00
CA VAL A 50 29.03 25.26 34.83
C VAL A 50 28.89 24.38 33.60
N ALA A 51 27.73 24.43 32.95
CA ALA A 51 27.50 23.79 31.66
C ALA A 51 27.94 24.76 30.54
N PRO A 52 28.63 24.28 29.49
CA PRO A 52 28.96 25.10 28.34
C PRO A 52 27.68 25.56 27.63
N PRO A 53 27.71 26.68 26.88
CA PRO A 53 26.52 27.23 26.22
C PRO A 53 25.88 26.18 25.29
N PRO A 54 24.53 26.16 25.19
CA PRO A 54 23.85 25.23 24.31
C PRO A 54 24.29 25.52 22.87
N LEU A 55 24.86 24.50 22.22
CA LEU A 55 25.07 24.52 20.78
C LEU A 55 23.71 24.78 20.11
N PRO A 56 23.63 25.63 19.07
CA PRO A 56 22.41 25.81 18.32
C PRO A 56 22.03 24.45 17.70
N THR A 57 20.97 23.84 18.21
CA THR A 57 20.33 22.70 17.57
C THR A 57 19.87 23.17 16.19
N PRO A 58 20.30 22.54 15.08
CA PRO A 58 19.77 22.89 13.77
C PRO A 58 18.25 22.72 13.79
N PRO A 59 17.49 23.60 13.14
CA PRO A 59 16.04 23.45 13.05
C PRO A 59 15.75 22.08 12.44
N ALA A 60 14.89 21.31 13.11
CA ALA A 60 14.36 20.08 12.57
C ALA A 60 13.75 20.42 11.21
N SER A 61 14.44 20.00 10.15
CA SER A 61 13.95 20.15 8.79
C SER A 61 12.63 19.40 8.74
N VAL A 62 11.53 20.14 8.63
CA VAL A 62 10.24 19.60 8.22
C VAL A 62 10.49 19.00 6.85
N ALA A 63 10.71 17.69 6.82
CA ALA A 63 10.90 16.93 5.61
C ALA A 63 9.60 17.07 4.83
N VAL A 64 9.58 18.03 3.91
CA VAL A 64 8.59 18.07 2.83
C VAL A 64 8.69 16.69 2.20
N LEU A 65 7.62 15.91 2.28
CA LEU A 65 7.53 14.58 1.70
C LEU A 65 7.60 14.75 0.18
N GLN A 66 8.80 14.95 -0.35
CA GLN A 66 9.03 15.05 -1.78
C GLN A 66 8.76 13.66 -2.33
N LYS A 67 7.75 13.53 -3.18
CA LYS A 67 7.51 12.30 -3.94
C LYS A 67 8.82 11.93 -4.62
N SER A 68 9.24 10.68 -4.47
CA SER A 68 10.45 10.20 -5.12
C SER A 68 10.25 10.23 -6.64
N GLN A 69 11.35 10.39 -7.41
CA GLN A 69 11.26 10.30 -8.87
C GLN A 69 10.74 8.93 -9.32
N GLN A 70 11.11 7.87 -8.59
CA GLN A 70 10.66 6.51 -8.85
C GLN A 70 9.14 6.35 -8.64
N LEU A 71 8.57 6.99 -7.61
CA LEU A 71 7.13 6.98 -7.37
C LEU A 71 6.38 7.67 -8.51
N LEU A 72 6.85 8.84 -8.96
CA LEU A 72 6.25 9.56 -10.08
C LEU A 72 6.28 8.75 -11.38
N GLU A 73 7.38 8.03 -11.63
CA GLU A 73 7.50 7.17 -12.80
C GLU A 73 6.54 5.97 -12.72
N ILE A 74 6.35 5.40 -11.53
CA ILE A 74 5.34 4.34 -11.30
C ILE A 74 3.93 4.89 -11.52
N GLU A 75 3.59 6.07 -10.96
CA GLU A 75 2.30 6.74 -11.16
C GLU A 75 2.03 6.95 -12.65
N THR A 76 3.02 7.46 -13.39
CA THR A 76 2.96 7.67 -14.84
C THR A 76 2.70 6.37 -15.61
N ILE A 77 3.36 5.26 -15.25
CA ILE A 77 3.13 3.96 -15.89
C ILE A 77 1.73 3.42 -15.57
N LEU A 78 1.24 3.65 -14.35
CA LEU A 78 -0.08 3.21 -13.93
C LEU A 78 -1.20 3.95 -14.66
N GLU A 79 -1.09 5.27 -14.86
CA GLU A 79 -2.12 6.08 -15.53
C GLU A 79 -2.17 5.93 -17.06
N GLN A 80 -1.07 5.50 -17.70
CA GLN A 80 -1.00 5.32 -19.16
C GLN A 80 -2.18 4.49 -19.70
N ASP A 81 -2.75 4.94 -20.82
CA ASP A 81 -3.84 4.24 -21.54
C ASP A 81 -5.14 4.03 -20.74
N LEU A 82 -5.34 4.76 -19.62
CA LEU A 82 -6.55 4.66 -18.78
C LEU A 82 -7.46 5.90 -18.84
N ALA A 83 -7.05 6.97 -19.53
CA ALA A 83 -7.79 8.24 -19.60
C ALA A 83 -9.25 8.05 -20.07
N ASP A 84 -9.45 7.28 -21.14
CA ASP A 84 -10.78 7.04 -21.71
C ASP A 84 -11.73 6.32 -20.74
N PHE A 85 -11.19 5.44 -19.88
CA PHE A 85 -11.99 4.77 -18.85
C PHE A 85 -12.28 5.70 -17.69
N TYR A 86 -11.29 6.49 -17.28
CA TYR A 86 -11.43 7.48 -16.23
C TYR A 86 -12.53 8.50 -16.54
N PHE A 87 -12.58 9.04 -17.77
CA PHE A 87 -13.62 10.01 -18.16
C PHE A 87 -15.03 9.43 -18.25
N LYS A 88 -15.17 8.10 -18.36
CA LYS A 88 -16.47 7.41 -18.41
C LYS A 88 -17.01 7.00 -17.05
N MET A 89 -16.22 7.15 -15.99
CA MET A 89 -16.61 6.81 -14.62
C MET A 89 -17.39 7.93 -13.95
N ASP A 90 -18.26 7.57 -13.00
CA ASP A 90 -18.89 8.51 -12.07
C ASP A 90 -17.85 9.17 -11.13
N GLU A 91 -18.20 10.28 -10.49
CA GLU A 91 -17.28 11.02 -9.61
C GLU A 91 -16.76 10.18 -8.45
N ASP A 92 -17.63 9.40 -7.80
CA ASP A 92 -17.27 8.55 -6.67
C ASP A 92 -16.24 7.48 -7.08
N ALA A 93 -16.48 6.82 -8.22
CA ALA A 93 -15.57 5.82 -8.76
C ALA A 93 -14.23 6.43 -9.21
N ARG A 94 -14.24 7.64 -9.78
CA ARG A 94 -13.01 8.38 -10.13
C ARG A 94 -12.17 8.71 -8.91
N GLN A 95 -12.82 9.13 -7.82
CA GLN A 95 -12.13 9.46 -6.59
C GLN A 95 -11.53 8.21 -5.93
N GLU A 96 -12.30 7.12 -5.86
CA GLU A 96 -11.79 5.83 -5.38
C GLU A 96 -10.62 5.34 -6.24
N PHE A 97 -10.74 5.45 -7.57
CA PHE A 97 -9.71 5.03 -8.52
C PHE A 97 -8.41 5.80 -8.33
N LYS A 98 -8.49 7.12 -8.13
CA LYS A 98 -7.33 7.99 -7.84
C LYS A 98 -6.65 7.62 -6.53
N VAL A 99 -7.39 7.60 -5.43
CA VAL A 99 -6.85 7.30 -4.10
C VAL A 99 -6.21 5.91 -4.08
N THR A 100 -6.89 4.92 -4.66
CA THR A 100 -6.36 3.56 -4.72
C THR A 100 -5.18 3.44 -5.68
N GLY A 101 -5.14 4.26 -6.73
CA GLY A 101 -4.01 4.35 -7.65
C GLY A 101 -2.74 4.84 -6.97
N GLU A 102 -2.82 5.93 -6.21
CA GLU A 102 -1.71 6.46 -5.40
C GLU A 102 -1.22 5.44 -4.37
N GLN A 103 -2.15 4.81 -3.64
CA GLN A 103 -1.79 3.75 -2.68
C GLN A 103 -1.14 2.54 -3.35
N THR A 104 -1.58 2.20 -4.57
CA THR A 104 -1.02 1.10 -5.35
C THR A 104 0.40 1.44 -5.81
N ALA A 105 0.62 2.67 -6.28
CA ALA A 105 1.95 3.16 -6.65
C ALA A 105 2.93 3.12 -5.47
N ALA A 106 2.52 3.62 -4.30
CA ALA A 106 3.33 3.59 -3.08
C ALA A 106 3.68 2.16 -2.64
N LYS A 107 2.71 1.23 -2.68
CA LYS A 107 2.96 -0.19 -2.36
C LYS A 107 3.94 -0.83 -3.35
N ILE A 108 3.84 -0.48 -4.63
CA ILE A 108 4.75 -0.99 -5.67
C ILE A 108 6.15 -0.44 -5.42
N GLU A 109 6.32 0.85 -5.17
CA GLU A 109 7.61 1.46 -4.81
C GLU A 109 8.26 0.73 -3.63
N GLN A 110 7.50 0.50 -2.55
CA GLN A 110 7.96 -0.26 -1.39
C GLN A 110 8.36 -1.70 -1.73
N LEU A 111 7.70 -2.35 -2.70
CA LEU A 111 8.08 -3.68 -3.17
C LEU A 111 9.35 -3.66 -4.01
N LEU A 112 9.59 -2.59 -4.78
CA LEU A 112 10.80 -2.41 -5.58
C LEU A 112 12.03 -2.16 -4.70
N GLY A 113 11.88 -1.49 -3.55
CA GLY A 113 12.95 -1.29 -2.58
C GLY A 113 13.42 -2.57 -1.85
N ARG A 114 12.82 -3.73 -2.11
CA ARG A 114 13.19 -5.01 -1.49
C ARG A 114 14.15 -5.79 -2.37
N SER A 115 15.14 -6.45 -1.76
CA SER A 115 16.19 -7.25 -2.44
C SER A 115 15.67 -8.35 -3.39
N ARG A 116 14.41 -8.84 -3.21
CA ARG A 116 13.79 -9.82 -4.11
C ARG A 116 12.40 -9.35 -4.52
N VAL A 117 12.35 -8.50 -5.54
CA VAL A 117 11.09 -8.05 -6.14
C VAL A 117 10.33 -9.23 -6.73
N ARG A 118 9.05 -9.39 -6.35
CA ARG A 118 8.18 -10.44 -6.89
C ARG A 118 7.25 -9.81 -7.94
N ALA A 119 7.56 -9.98 -9.22
CA ALA A 119 6.68 -9.53 -10.32
C ALA A 119 5.22 -9.98 -10.14
N ARG A 120 5.01 -11.20 -9.61
CA ARG A 120 3.68 -11.72 -9.28
C ARG A 120 2.92 -10.89 -8.23
N ALA A 121 3.63 -10.26 -7.28
CA ALA A 121 3.01 -9.41 -6.27
C ALA A 121 2.56 -8.07 -6.88
N ILE A 122 3.41 -7.44 -7.69
CA ILE A 122 3.09 -6.21 -8.42
C ILE A 122 1.90 -6.45 -9.35
N PHE A 123 1.93 -7.55 -10.11
CA PHE A 123 0.83 -7.93 -11.00
C PHE A 123 -0.51 -8.06 -10.29
N LYS A 124 -0.53 -8.66 -9.08
CA LYS A 124 -1.75 -8.78 -8.28
C LYS A 124 -2.27 -7.43 -7.79
N LEU A 125 -1.38 -6.52 -7.39
CA LEU A 125 -1.77 -5.17 -6.98
C LEU A 125 -2.41 -4.40 -8.13
N ILE A 126 -1.82 -4.47 -9.33
CA ILE A 126 -2.34 -3.77 -10.51
C ILE A 126 -3.69 -4.35 -10.93
N ILE A 127 -3.86 -5.68 -10.91
CA ILE A 127 -5.19 -6.29 -11.17
C ILE A 127 -6.22 -5.82 -10.14
N ALA A 128 -5.87 -5.79 -8.86
CA ALA A 128 -6.80 -5.39 -7.81
C ALA A 128 -7.28 -3.95 -8.02
N TRP A 129 -6.37 -3.05 -8.40
CA TRP A 129 -6.69 -1.66 -8.71
C TRP A 129 -7.52 -1.50 -9.99
N LEU A 130 -7.12 -2.14 -11.10
CA LEU A 130 -7.85 -2.06 -12.39
C LEU A 130 -9.27 -2.65 -12.34
N LYS A 131 -9.58 -3.49 -11.34
CA LYS A 131 -10.94 -4.02 -11.14
C LYS A 131 -11.94 -2.98 -10.65
N ILE A 132 -11.49 -1.83 -10.14
CA ILE A 132 -12.36 -0.72 -9.76
C ILE A 132 -13.06 -0.16 -11.00
N ILE A 133 -12.44 -0.30 -12.18
CA ILE A 133 -12.99 0.21 -13.43
C ILE A 133 -14.25 -0.59 -13.84
N PRO A 134 -15.45 0.01 -13.82
CA PRO A 134 -16.66 -0.68 -14.22
C PRO A 134 -16.68 -0.92 -15.73
N GLY A 135 -17.28 -2.05 -16.14
CA GLY A 135 -17.52 -2.34 -17.57
C GLY A 135 -16.29 -2.78 -18.38
N VAL A 136 -15.12 -2.94 -17.75
CA VAL A 136 -13.91 -3.38 -18.44
C VAL A 136 -13.76 -4.90 -18.45
N ASN A 137 -13.34 -5.45 -19.59
CA ASN A 137 -13.17 -6.88 -19.78
C ASN A 137 -11.99 -7.43 -18.95
N LYS A 138 -12.14 -8.64 -18.40
CA LYS A 138 -11.11 -9.35 -17.63
C LYS A 138 -9.81 -9.55 -18.42
N LEU A 139 -9.91 -9.74 -19.74
CA LEU A 139 -8.72 -9.89 -20.60
C LEU A 139 -7.92 -8.58 -20.66
N PHE A 140 -8.61 -7.44 -20.78
CA PHE A 140 -7.96 -6.13 -20.76
C PHE A 140 -7.24 -5.90 -19.44
N ILE A 141 -7.92 -6.10 -18.30
CA ILE A 141 -7.31 -5.97 -16.97
C ILE A 141 -6.03 -6.82 -16.84
N ASN A 142 -6.07 -8.05 -17.36
CA ASN A 142 -4.91 -8.95 -17.30
C ASN A 142 -3.76 -8.49 -18.20
N GLN A 143 -4.07 -8.04 -19.43
CA GLN A 143 -3.08 -7.55 -20.39
C GLN A 143 -2.43 -6.26 -19.89
N GLU A 144 -3.23 -5.29 -19.48
CA GLU A 144 -2.74 -4.03 -18.91
C GLU A 144 -1.89 -4.27 -17.67
N ALA A 145 -2.34 -5.13 -16.76
CA ALA A 145 -1.54 -5.47 -15.59
C ALA A 145 -0.21 -6.13 -15.95
N LYS A 146 -0.15 -6.98 -17.00
CA LYS A 146 1.10 -7.57 -17.49
C LYS A 146 2.04 -6.51 -18.07
N ILE A 147 1.54 -5.67 -18.97
CA ILE A 147 2.31 -4.60 -19.62
C ILE A 147 2.88 -3.64 -18.58
N LYS A 148 2.05 -3.18 -17.64
CA LYS A 148 2.46 -2.27 -16.57
C LYS A 148 3.44 -2.92 -15.60
N THR A 149 3.21 -4.18 -15.21
CA THR A 149 4.18 -4.93 -14.37
C THR A 149 5.54 -5.01 -15.05
N ASP A 150 5.56 -5.35 -16.33
CA ASP A 150 6.78 -5.48 -17.12
C ASP A 150 7.53 -4.13 -17.27
N LYS A 151 6.80 -3.03 -17.52
CA LYS A 151 7.36 -1.66 -17.50
C LYS A 151 7.96 -1.30 -16.14
N ILE A 152 7.24 -1.57 -15.04
CA ILE A 152 7.69 -1.27 -13.67
C ILE A 152 8.93 -2.10 -13.31
N MET A 153 8.97 -3.37 -13.68
CA MET A 153 10.13 -4.25 -13.43
C MET A 153 11.39 -3.77 -14.17
N ARG A 154 11.26 -3.05 -15.29
CA ARG A 154 12.41 -2.45 -15.97
C ARG A 154 13.03 -1.28 -15.22
N LEU A 155 12.27 -0.60 -14.35
CA LEU A 155 12.79 0.52 -13.55
C LEU A 155 13.93 0.08 -12.63
N THR A 156 13.83 -1.13 -12.06
CA THR A 156 14.88 -1.67 -11.17
C THR A 156 16.17 -2.08 -11.88
N SER A 157 16.11 -2.31 -13.20
CA SER A 157 17.28 -2.68 -13.98
C SER A 157 18.15 -1.48 -14.36
N LYS A 158 17.66 -0.26 -14.13
CA LYS A 158 18.44 0.96 -14.34
C LYS A 158 19.13 1.32 -13.01
N PRO A 159 20.47 1.23 -12.91
CA PRO A 159 21.16 1.65 -11.70
C PRO A 159 20.91 3.15 -11.46
N PRO A 160 20.89 3.61 -10.19
CA PRO A 160 20.91 5.03 -9.90
C PRO A 160 22.15 5.64 -10.57
N GLN A 161 21.93 6.65 -11.43
CA GLN A 161 22.98 7.50 -12.00
C GLN A 161 23.57 8.39 -10.90
#